data_AF-A0A965IL57-F1
#
_entry.id   AF-A0A965IL57-F1
#
_cell.length_a   1.000
_cell.length_b   1.000
_cell.length_c   1.000
_cell.angle_alpha   90.00
_cell.angle_beta   90.00
_cell.angle_gamma   90.00
#
_symmetry.space_group_name_H-M   'P 1'
#
loop_
_entity.id
_entity.type
_entity.pdbx_description
1 polymer ?
#
loop_
_entity_poly.entity_id
_entity_poly.type
_entity_poly.pdbx_seq_one_letter_code
_entity_poly.pdbx_strand_id
1 'polypeptide(L)' 'MMNMDEIRAALADRNLREVSRRSGVSYRTLWSMAREKTVPNYVTVKAVSDYLSADRVRVPA' A
#
# COMPACT_ATOMS: atom_id res chain seq x y z
N MET A 1 -11.26 -5.02 1.68
CA MET A 1 -10.56 -3.76 1.37
C MET A 1 -10.02 -3.23 2.69
N MET A 2 -8.72 -2.96 2.77
CA MET A 2 -8.10 -2.46 3.99
C MET A 2 -8.50 -1.01 4.24
N ASN A 3 -8.60 -0.61 5.51
CA ASN A 3 -8.79 0.80 5.85
C ASN A 3 -7.46 1.57 5.72
N MET A 4 -7.53 2.91 5.76
CA MET A 4 -6.36 3.75 5.54
C MET A 4 -5.29 3.58 6.63
N ASP A 5 -5.68 3.31 7.88
CA ASP A 5 -4.74 3.08 8.98
C ASP A 5 -4.01 1.73 8.86
N GLU A 6 -4.71 0.69 8.42
CA GLU A 6 -4.13 -0.61 8.10
C GLU A 6 -3.15 -0.52 6.93
N ILE A 7 -3.50 0.23 5.89
CA ILE A 7 -2.63 0.50 4.75
C ILE A 7 -1.39 1.26 5.20
N ARG A 8 -1.53 2.29 6.05
CA ARG A 8 -0.39 3.02 6.63
C ARG A 8 0.55 2.10 7.39
N ALA A 9 0.00 1.29 8.30
CA ALA A 9 0.79 0.34 9.09
C ALA A 9 1.52 -0.67 8.19
N ALA A 10 0.82 -1.23 7.20
CA ALA A 10 1.40 -2.19 6.27
C ALA A 10 2.45 -1.58 5.33
N LEU A 11 2.31 -0.32 4.94
CA LEU A 11 3.31 0.41 4.14
C LEU A 11 4.53 0.83 4.97
N ALA A 12 4.35 1.13 6.26
CA ALA A 12 5.44 1.56 7.15
C ALA A 12 6.51 0.48 7.33
N ASP A 13 6.10 -0.79 7.33
CA ASP A 13 6.99 -1.95 7.50
C ASP A 13 7.56 -2.48 6.18
N ARG A 14 7.21 -1.89 5.03
CA ARG A 14 7.56 -2.41 3.71
C ARG A 14 8.51 -1.52 2.93
N ASN A 15 9.29 -2.15 2.06
CA ASN A 15 10.10 -1.42 1.08
C ASN A 15 9.20 -0.76 0.03
N LEU A 16 8.91 0.53 0.21
CA LEU A 16 8.02 1.31 -0.65
C LEU A 16 8.45 1.33 -2.13
N ARG A 17 9.74 1.13 -2.45
CA ARG A 17 10.20 1.02 -3.85
C ARG A 17 9.69 -0.25 -4.51
N GLU A 18 9.72 -1.37 -3.79
CA GLU A 18 9.20 -2.64 -4.31
C GLU A 18 7.68 -2.62 -4.39
N VAL A 19 7.02 -2.03 -3.39
CA VAL A 19 5.56 -1.81 -3.43
C VAL A 19 5.17 -0.97 -4.64
N SER A 20 5.93 0.10 -4.92
CA SER A 20 5.70 0.94 -6.10
C SER A 20 5.78 0.13 -7.40
N ARG A 21 6.84 -0.67 -7.56
CA ARG A 21 7.05 -1.52 -8.73
C ARG A 21 5.93 -2.54 -8.94
N ARG A 22 5.40 -3.11 -7.87
CA ARG A 22 4.39 -4.18 -7.93
C ARG A 22 2.95 -3.68 -8.00
N SER A 23 2.64 -2.57 -7.32
CA SER A 23 1.29 -1.98 -7.29
C SER A 23 1.04 -0.99 -8.43
N GLY A 24 2.09 -0.55 -9.13
CA GLY A 24 2.00 0.49 -10.16
C GLY A 24 1.76 1.90 -9.59
N VAL A 25 1.72 2.05 -8.26
CA VAL A 25 1.55 3.35 -7.59
C VAL A 25 2.91 4.01 -7.42
N SER A 26 3.00 5.33 -7.64
CA SER A 26 4.27 6.05 -7.51
C SER A 26 4.82 5.96 -6.08
N TYR A 27 6.15 5.85 -5.95
CA TYR A 27 6.82 5.88 -4.65
C TYR A 27 6.44 7.12 -3.83
N ARG A 28 6.31 8.29 -4.47
CA ARG A 28 5.94 9.54 -3.79
C ARG A 28 4.52 9.46 -3.21
N THR A 29 3.59 8.87 -3.95
CA THR A 29 2.22 8.63 -3.47
C THR A 29 2.22 7.65 -2.31
N LEU A 30 2.98 6.54 -2.39
CA LEU A 30 3.09 5.58 -1.29
C LEU A 30 3.73 6.18 -0.04
N TRP A 31 4.76 7.00 -0.22
CA TRP A 31 5.42 7.70 0.89
C TRP A 31 4.48 8.72 1.55
N SER A 32 3.73 9.48 0.75
CA SER A 32 2.70 10.40 1.24
C SER A 32 1.59 9.62 1.96
N MET A 33 1.14 8.48 1.42
CA MET A 33 0.17 7.60 2.09
C MET A 33 0.69 7.06 3.42
N ALA A 34 1.96 6.69 3.52
CA ALA A 34 2.54 6.12 4.73
C ALA A 34 2.78 7.17 5.82
N ARG A 35 3.15 8.40 5.44
CA ARG A 35 3.63 9.43 6.40
C ARG A 35 2.74 10.66 6.52
N GLU A 36 2.11 11.07 5.45
CA GLU A 36 1.26 12.25 5.42
C GLU A 36 -0.21 11.81 5.54
N LYS A 37 -1.05 12.59 6.20
CA LYS A 37 -2.52 12.36 6.21
C LYS A 37 -3.16 12.74 4.88
N THR A 38 -2.47 12.51 3.76
CA THR A 38 -3.01 12.71 2.42
C THR A 38 -4.06 11.65 2.15
N VAL A 39 -5.17 12.08 1.55
CA VAL A 39 -6.26 11.20 1.12
C VAL A 39 -6.04 10.90 -0.36
N PRO A 40 -5.56 9.70 -0.73
CA PRO A 40 -5.37 9.34 -2.13
C PRO A 40 -6.73 9.10 -2.79
N ASN A 41 -6.75 9.13 -4.12
CA ASN A 41 -7.95 8.72 -4.84
C ASN A 41 -8.26 7.23 -4.60
N TYR A 42 -9.54 6.87 -4.74
CA TYR A 42 -10.03 5.51 -4.52
C TYR A 42 -9.26 4.45 -5.32
N VAL A 43 -8.91 4.76 -6.58
CA VAL A 43 -8.17 3.84 -7.47
C VAL A 43 -6.80 3.49 -6.87
N THR A 44 -6.10 4.46 -6.31
CA THR A 44 -4.80 4.26 -5.63
C THR A 44 -4.97 3.41 -4.38
N VAL A 45 -5.95 3.74 -3.53
CA VAL A 45 -6.24 2.98 -2.31
C VAL A 45 -6.54 1.52 -2.65
N LYS A 46 -7.35 1.28 -3.68
CA LYS A 46 -7.69 -0.06 -4.17
C LYS A 46 -6.44 -0.81 -4.66
N ALA A 47 -5.61 -0.20 -5.51
CA ALA A 47 -4.41 -0.85 -6.03
C ALA A 47 -3.43 -1.28 -4.93
N VAL A 48 -3.22 -0.42 -3.93
CA VAL A 48 -2.38 -0.74 -2.77
C VAL A 48 -3.03 -1.80 -1.89
N SER A 49 -4.33 -1.69 -1.61
CA SER A 49 -5.06 -2.69 -0.82
C SER A 49 -5.04 -4.07 -1.48
N ASP A 50 -5.22 -4.14 -2.80
CA ASP A 50 -5.22 -5.39 -3.55
C ASP A 50 -3.82 -6.05 -3.49
N TYR A 51 -2.75 -5.26 -3.66
CA TYR A 51 -1.37 -5.74 -3.50
C TYR A 51 -1.09 -6.29 -2.09
N LEU A 52 -1.41 -5.50 -1.05
CA LEU A 52 -1.14 -5.88 0.33
C LEU A 52 -1.94 -7.12 0.75
N SER A 53 -3.18 -7.25 0.26
CA SER A 53 -4.03 -8.41 0.52
C SER A 53 -3.51 -9.65 -0.20
N ALA A 54 -3.11 -9.53 -1.47
CA ALA A 54 -2.54 -10.64 -2.23
C ALA A 54 -1.22 -11.15 -1.62
N ASP A 55 -0.40 -10.27 -1.08
CA ASP A 55 0.85 -10.64 -0.41
C ASP A 55 0.61 -11.41 0.91
N ARG A 56 -0.41 -11.02 1.70
CA ARG A 56 -0.81 -11.75 2.91
C ARG A 56 -1.34 -13.17 2.62
N VAL A 57 -2.04 -13.36 1.51
CA VAL A 57 -2.55 -14.68 1.10
C VAL A 57 -1.42 -15.60 0.61
N ARG A 58 -0.27 -15.03 0.20
CA ARG A 58 0.85 -15.76 -0.37
C ARG A 58 1.82 -16.34 0.67
N VAL A 59 1.42 -16.43 1.94
CA VAL A 59 2.16 -17.14 2.98
C VAL A 59 1.61 -18.58 3.07
N PRO A 60 2.19 -19.56 2.37
CA PRO A 60 2.01 -20.96 2.78
C PRO A 60 2.80 -21.18 4.07
N ALA A 61 2.19 -21.97 4.97
CA ALA A 61 2.73 -22.41 6.24
C ALA A 61 4.09 -23.13 6.11
#